data_AF-A0A326U219-F1
#
_entry.id   AF-A0A326U219-F1
#
_cell.length_a   1.000
_cell.length_b   1.000
_cell.length_c   1.000
_cell.angle_alpha   90.00
_cell.angle_beta   90.00
_cell.angle_gamma   90.00
#
_symmetry.space_group_name_H-M   'P 1'
#
loop_
_entity.id
_entity.type
_entity.pdbx_description
1 polymer ?
#
loop_
_entity_poly.entity_id
_entity_poly.type
_entity_poly.pdbx_seq_one_letter_code
_entity_poly.pdbx_strand_id
1 'polypeptide(L)'
;MSEHRLLRRQRIYIPAVSINRATLKHSWIRVLVATLDEPEQICGVARRIGYTGKQEDALALYRLKIKQGHGHPTVTLPGIYIIDDGLFQDYEEWKQKQG
;
A
#
# COMPACT_ATOMS: atom_id res chain seq x y z
N MET A 1 -35.27 -10.25 3.80
CA MET A 1 -34.55 -9.31 4.69
C MET A 1 -33.22 -9.02 4.02
N SER A 2 -33.17 -7.88 3.35
CA SER A 2 -32.20 -7.57 2.30
C SER A 2 -30.79 -7.38 2.86
N GLU A 3 -29.86 -8.16 2.34
CA GLU A 3 -28.42 -8.11 2.59
C GLU A 3 -27.84 -6.78 2.11
N HIS A 4 -27.90 -5.76 2.95
CA HIS A 4 -27.06 -4.58 2.82
C HIS A 4 -25.61 -4.92 3.22
N ARG A 5 -25.00 -5.91 2.55
CA ARG A 5 -23.54 -5.93 2.36
C ARG A 5 -23.24 -4.80 1.38
N LEU A 6 -23.22 -3.57 1.89
CA LEU A 6 -22.48 -2.50 1.27
C LEU A 6 -21.06 -3.02 1.11
N LEU A 7 -20.76 -3.53 -0.09
CA LEU A 7 -19.41 -3.78 -0.57
C LEU A 7 -18.66 -2.46 -0.38
N ARG A 8 -18.00 -2.28 0.77
CA ARG A 8 -16.90 -1.34 0.88
C ARG A 8 -15.95 -1.81 -0.20
N ARG A 9 -15.98 -1.17 -1.37
CA ARG A 9 -14.97 -1.35 -2.41
C ARG A 9 -13.65 -1.07 -1.72
N GLN A 10 -12.96 -2.14 -1.32
CA GLN A 10 -11.67 -2.05 -0.68
C GLN A 10 -10.74 -1.56 -1.79
N ARG A 11 -10.42 -0.27 -1.78
CA ARG A 11 -9.58 0.33 -2.83
C ARG A 11 -8.23 -0.37 -2.79
N ILE A 12 -7.87 -0.96 -3.92
CA ILE A 12 -6.55 -1.59 -4.10
C ILE A 12 -5.59 -0.46 -4.45
N TYR A 13 -4.60 -0.24 -3.60
CA TYR A 13 -3.58 0.76 -3.83
C TYR A 13 -2.38 0.13 -4.55
N ILE A 14 -1.82 0.89 -5.49
CA ILE A 14 -0.65 0.49 -6.26
C ILE A 14 0.44 1.56 -6.19
N PRO A 15 1.72 1.18 -6.30
CA PRO A 15 2.79 2.13 -6.53
C PRO A 15 2.62 2.72 -7.93
N ALA A 16 2.68 4.04 -8.05
CA ALA A 16 2.67 4.73 -9.35
C ALA A 16 4.04 4.68 -10.05
N VAL A 17 4.80 3.62 -9.80
CA VAL A 17 6.09 3.30 -10.41
C VAL A 17 6.13 1.80 -10.63
N SER A 18 6.83 1.35 -11.67
CA SER A 18 6.92 -0.08 -11.98
C SER A 18 7.86 -0.79 -11.00
N ILE A 19 7.29 -1.31 -9.92
CA ILE A 19 7.97 -2.11 -8.90
C ILE A 19 7.08 -3.28 -8.52
N ASN A 20 7.60 -4.50 -8.63
CA ASN A 20 6.84 -5.69 -8.28
C ASN A 20 6.93 -6.00 -6.77
N ARG A 21 8.13 -5.85 -6.19
CA ARG A 21 8.39 -6.11 -4.78
C ARG A 21 9.40 -5.11 -4.23
N ALA A 22 9.14 -4.58 -3.04
CA ALA A 22 10.06 -3.68 -2.35
C ALA A 22 10.80 -4.40 -1.23
N THR A 23 12.14 -4.42 -1.29
CA THR A 23 12.99 -5.07 -0.29
C THR A 23 13.98 -4.07 0.33
N LEU A 24 14.76 -4.52 1.32
CA LEU A 24 15.86 -3.76 1.90
C LEU A 24 16.84 -3.29 0.83
N LYS A 25 17.23 -4.19 -0.08
CA LYS A 25 18.12 -3.87 -1.20
C LYS A 25 17.48 -2.94 -2.23
N HIS A 26 16.18 -3.12 -2.51
CA HIS A 26 15.47 -2.41 -3.57
C HIS A 26 14.17 -1.79 -3.05
N SER A 27 14.28 -0.60 -2.46
CA SER A 27 13.11 0.17 -2.06
C SER A 27 13.42 1.66 -2.00
N TRP A 28 12.36 2.46 -2.16
CA TRP A 28 12.44 3.92 -2.04
C TRP A 28 11.89 4.38 -0.69
N ILE A 29 12.48 5.46 -0.15
CA ILE A 29 12.00 6.12 1.08
C ILE A 29 10.58 6.67 0.92
N ARG A 30 10.20 7.01 -0.31
CA ARG A 30 8.92 7.59 -0.69
C ARG A 30 8.47 6.97 -2.02
N VAL A 31 7.23 6.51 -2.08
CA VAL A 31 6.60 5.96 -3.29
C VAL A 31 5.27 6.68 -3.51
N LEU A 32 4.99 7.10 -4.74
CA LEU A 32 3.68 7.70 -5.08
C LEU A 32 2.62 6.60 -5.14
N VAL A 33 1.43 6.91 -4.66
CA VAL A 33 0.33 5.94 -4.57
C VAL A 33 -0.78 6.34 -5.51
N ALA A 34 -1.25 5.39 -6.29
CA ALA A 34 -2.48 5.46 -7.07
C ALA A 34 -3.41 4.31 -6.64
N THR A 35 -4.59 4.25 -7.23
CA THR A 35 -5.46 3.09 -7.11
C THR A 35 -5.42 2.28 -8.40
N LEU A 36 -5.75 0.99 -8.31
CA LEU A 36 -5.75 0.10 -9.47
C LEU A 36 -6.73 0.55 -10.57
N ASP A 37 -7.84 1.17 -10.18
CA ASP A 37 -8.87 1.72 -11.08
C ASP A 37 -8.47 3.05 -11.75
N GLU A 38 -7.58 3.83 -11.12
CA GLU A 38 -7.10 5.11 -11.65
C GLU A 38 -5.56 5.20 -11.55
N PRO A 39 -4.80 4.35 -12.27
CA PRO A 39 -3.36 4.21 -12.09
C PRO A 39 -2.56 5.47 -12.43
N GLU A 40 -3.10 6.32 -13.30
CA GLU A 40 -2.50 7.60 -13.70
C GLU A 40 -2.79 8.74 -12.71
N GLN A 41 -3.74 8.55 -11.78
CA GLN A 41 -4.13 9.56 -10.82
C GLN A 41 -3.48 9.30 -9.45
N ILE A 42 -2.51 10.13 -9.10
CA ILE A 42 -1.85 10.03 -7.79
C ILE A 42 -2.83 10.45 -6.69
N CYS A 43 -3.22 9.48 -5.88
CA CYS A 43 -4.09 9.67 -4.72
C CYS A 43 -3.32 9.75 -3.41
N GLY A 44 -1.99 9.60 -3.39
CA GLY A 44 -1.26 9.64 -2.13
C GLY A 44 0.24 9.41 -2.19
N VAL A 45 0.80 9.16 -1.01
CA VAL A 45 2.22 8.87 -0.81
C VAL A 45 2.41 7.78 0.24
N ALA A 46 3.25 6.81 -0.06
CA ALA A 46 3.74 5.81 0.86
C ALA A 46 5.14 6.23 1.37
N ARG A 47 5.33 6.20 2.69
CA ARG A 47 6.62 6.48 3.35
C ARG A 47 7.15 5.19 3.94
N ARG A 48 8.39 4.83 3.60
CA ARG A 48 9.05 3.67 4.20
C ARG A 48 9.33 3.97 5.67
N ILE A 49 8.96 3.04 6.54
CA ILE A 49 9.12 3.15 8.00
C ILE A 49 10.05 2.09 8.59
N GLY A 50 10.48 1.12 7.79
CA GLY A 50 11.38 0.06 8.23
C GLY A 50 11.37 -1.12 7.27
N TYR A 51 11.82 -2.26 7.78
CA TYR A 51 11.89 -3.53 7.08
C TYR A 51 11.43 -4.66 7.99
N THR A 52 11.00 -5.77 7.42
CA THR A 52 10.62 -6.98 8.19
C THR A 52 11.82 -7.67 8.85
N GLY A 53 13.05 -7.31 8.47
CA GLY A 53 14.29 -7.91 8.96
C GLY A 53 15.54 -7.16 8.48
N LYS A 54 16.70 -7.80 8.60
CA LYS A 54 18.02 -7.22 8.26
C LYS A 54 18.66 -7.80 6.99
N GLN A 55 18.04 -8.83 6.40
CA GLN A 55 18.54 -9.47 5.18
C GLN A 55 18.14 -8.66 3.94
N GLU A 56 18.85 -8.85 2.82
CA GLU A 56 18.62 -8.08 1.58
C GLU A 56 17.21 -8.24 0.99
N ASP A 57 16.61 -9.41 1.22
CA ASP A 57 15.27 -9.82 0.79
C ASP A 57 14.16 -9.41 1.77
N ALA A 58 14.52 -8.86 2.93
CA ALA A 58 13.54 -8.35 3.90
C ALA A 58 12.65 -7.28 3.24
N LEU A 59 11.33 -7.42 3.39
CA LEU A 59 10.37 -6.54 2.74
C LEU A 59 10.38 -5.16 3.38
N ALA A 60 10.26 -4.12 2.56
CA ALA A 60 10.11 -2.76 3.01
C ALA A 60 8.68 -2.52 3.54
N LEU A 61 8.60 -1.89 4.72
CA LEU A 61 7.35 -1.54 5.38
C LEU A 61 7.00 -0.08 5.11
N TYR A 62 5.75 0.19 4.77
CA TYR A 62 5.25 1.50 4.37
C TYR A 62 4.03 1.94 5.20
N ARG A 63 3.96 3.26 5.47
CA ARG A 63 2.71 3.93 5.84
C ARG A 63 2.16 4.72 4.67
N LEU A 64 0.88 4.53 4.37
CA LEU A 64 0.18 5.20 3.29
C LEU A 64 -0.53 6.45 3.81
N LYS A 65 -0.33 7.56 3.11
CA LYS A 65 -1.07 8.81 3.29
C LYS A 65 -1.87 9.09 2.02
N ILE A 66 -3.19 9.00 2.12
CA ILE A 66 -4.12 9.03 0.98
C ILE A 66 -4.98 10.29 1.04
N LYS A 67 -5.11 10.96 -0.10
CA LYS A 67 -6.02 12.07 -0.32
C LYS A 67 -7.33 11.51 -0.87
N GLN A 68 -8.44 11.75 -0.17
CA GLN A 68 -9.75 11.18 -0.53
C GLN A 68 -10.49 11.95 -1.64
N GLY A 69 -9.86 12.95 -2.26
CA GLY A 69 -10.44 13.78 -3.32
C GLY A 69 -10.08 15.25 -3.16
N HIS A 70 -10.65 16.10 -4.02
CA HIS A 70 -10.49 17.55 -3.92
C HIS A 70 -11.14 18.08 -2.63
N GLY A 71 -10.42 18.95 -1.91
CA GLY A 71 -10.91 19.58 -0.67
C GLY A 71 -10.84 18.71 0.59
N HIS A 72 -10.62 17.40 0.48
CA HIS A 72 -10.50 16.53 1.65
C HIS A 72 -9.08 16.50 2.23
N PRO A 73 -8.94 16.43 3.57
CA PRO A 73 -7.64 16.25 4.20
C PRO A 73 -7.02 14.91 3.80
N THR A 74 -5.69 14.86 3.80
CA THR A 74 -4.98 13.61 3.63
C THR A 74 -5.13 12.77 4.90
N VAL A 75 -5.50 11.51 4.75
CA VAL A 75 -5.62 10.55 5.85
C VAL A 75 -4.43 9.60 5.84
N THR A 76 -3.92 9.26 7.01
CA THR A 76 -2.97 8.14 7.13
C THR A 76 -3.76 6.87 7.35
N LEU A 77 -3.56 5.87 6.49
CA LEU A 77 -4.21 4.57 6.71
C LEU A 77 -3.62 3.90 7.97
N PRO A 78 -4.45 3.20 8.77
CA PRO A 78 -4.01 2.62 10.03
C PRO A 78 -3.05 1.43 9.85
N GLY A 79 -3.11 0.74 8.72
CA GLY A 79 -2.29 -0.43 8.42
C GLY A 79 -0.83 -0.10 8.09
N ILE A 80 -0.02 -1.16 8.12
CA ILE A 80 1.35 -1.16 7.58
C ILE A 80 1.31 -1.97 6.31
N TYR A 81 1.94 -1.45 5.26
CA TYR A 81 1.86 -2.05 3.94
C TYR A 81 3.23 -2.51 3.47
N ILE A 82 3.26 -3.60 2.71
CA ILE A 82 4.38 -4.00 1.87
C ILE A 82 4.03 -3.74 0.41
N ILE A 83 5.03 -3.73 -0.47
CA ILE A 83 4.79 -3.85 -1.90
C ILE A 83 5.13 -5.28 -2.30
N ASP A 84 4.13 -6.02 -2.77
CA ASP A 84 4.27 -7.37 -3.30
C ASP A 84 3.26 -7.60 -4.43
N ASP A 85 3.68 -8.30 -5.48
CA ASP A 85 2.95 -8.44 -6.74
C ASP A 85 2.49 -7.10 -7.36
N GLY A 86 3.28 -6.04 -7.15
CA GLY A 86 2.97 -4.69 -7.63
C GLY A 86 1.83 -4.00 -6.89
N LEU A 87 1.39 -4.52 -5.74
CA LEU A 87 0.31 -3.98 -4.93
C LEU A 87 0.79 -3.55 -3.55
N PHE A 88 0.17 -2.52 -2.97
CA PHE A 88 0.28 -2.29 -1.54
C PHE A 88 -0.63 -3.29 -0.80
N GLN A 89 -0.02 -4.30 -0.18
CA GLN A 89 -0.72 -5.31 0.62
C GLN A 89 -0.59 -4.99 2.11
N ASP A 90 -1.66 -5.22 2.89
CA ASP A 90 -1.56 -5.13 4.35
C ASP A 90 -0.59 -6.20 4.87
N TYR A 91 0.36 -5.79 5.70
CA TYR A 91 1.44 -6.66 6.17
C TYR A 91 0.94 -7.79 7.07
N GLU A 92 -0.05 -7.53 7.94
CA GLU A 92 -0.56 -8.56 8.85
C GLU A 92 -1.38 -9.60 8.08
N GLU A 93 -2.19 -9.17 7.10
CA GLU A 93 -2.91 -10.08 6.21
C GLU A 93 -1.96 -10.90 5.34
N TRP A 94 -0.92 -10.26 4.78
CA TRP A 94 0.10 -10.97 3.99
C TRP A 94 0.81 -12.03 4.83
N LYS A 95 1.23 -11.65 6.05
CA LYS A 95 1.94 -12.55 6.96
C LYS A 95 1.11 -13.78 7.32
N GLN A 96 -0.20 -13.63 7.52
CA GLN A 96 -1.11 -14.74 7.79
C GLN A 96 -1.23 -15.72 6.62
N LYS A 97 -1.04 -15.28 5.38
CA LYS A 97 -1.10 -16.13 4.18
C LYS A 97 0.20 -16.91 3.92
N GLN A 98 1.30 -16.54 4.57
CA GLN A 98 2.61 -17.20 4.42
C GLN A 98 2.81 -18.38 5.39
N GLY A 99 1.95 -18.52 6.39
CA GLY A 99 1.99 -19.61 7.38
C GLY A 99 0.92 -20.66 7.10
#